data_AF-A0A957FZC9-F1
#
_entry.id   AF-A0A957FZC9-F1
#
_cell.length_a   1.000
_cell.length_b   1.000
_cell.length_c   1.000
_cell.angle_alpha   90.00
_cell.angle_beta   90.00
_cell.angle_gamma   90.00
#
_symmetry.space_group_name_H-M   'P 1'
#
loop_
_entity.id
_entity.type
_entity.pdbx_description
1 polymer ?
#
loop_
_entity_poly.entity_id
_entity_poly.type
_entity_poly.pdbx_seq_one_letter_code
_entity_poly.pdbx_strand_id
1 'polypeptide(L)'
;FLSLDDCFEFLKTINDHIHVEVRKLYPEAELPRIATRKIGAHQLEVVYESERPFADFAAGLIDGAIHHFGETITVERLATTEPANNRATFLLTRSRS
;
A
#
# COMPACT_ATOMS: atom_id res chain seq x y z
N PHE A 1 -18.57 7.14 4.90
CA PHE A 1 -17.46 6.47 4.19
C PHE A 1 -16.77 7.53 3.35
N LEU A 2 -15.44 7.62 3.41
CA LEU A 2 -14.68 8.52 2.54
C LEU A 2 -14.95 8.10 1.08
N SER A 3 -15.51 8.99 0.25
CA SER A 3 -15.53 8.79 -1.20
C SER A 3 -14.12 9.06 -1.67
N LEU A 4 -13.33 8.00 -1.77
CA LEU A 4 -12.01 8.08 -2.38
C LEU A 4 -12.21 7.69 -3.83
N ASP A 5 -11.89 8.60 -4.73
CA ASP A 5 -11.94 8.38 -6.18
C ASP A 5 -10.52 8.27 -6.77
N ASP A 6 -9.51 8.18 -5.88
CA ASP A 6 -8.08 8.20 -6.21
C ASP A 6 -7.32 7.11 -5.44
N CYS A 7 -6.51 6.34 -6.17
CA CYS A 7 -5.77 5.20 -5.63
C CYS A 7 -4.73 5.62 -4.59
N PHE A 8 -4.04 6.75 -4.78
CA PHE A 8 -3.02 7.20 -3.83
C PHE A 8 -3.65 7.69 -2.52
N GLU A 9 -4.79 8.37 -2.60
CA GLU A 9 -5.53 8.75 -1.39
C GLU A 9 -6.05 7.52 -0.65
N PHE A 10 -6.57 6.51 -1.35
CA PHE A 10 -6.90 5.22 -0.74
C PHE A 10 -5.72 4.59 0.00
N LEU A 11 -4.57 4.43 -0.64
CA LEU A 11 -3.40 3.77 -0.04
C LEU A 11 -2.90 4.50 1.22
N LYS A 12 -2.96 5.84 1.25
CA LYS A 12 -2.60 6.65 2.43
C LYS A 12 -3.51 6.40 3.63
N THR A 13 -4.77 6.03 3.40
CA THR A 13 -5.75 5.79 4.48
C THR A 13 -5.63 4.41 5.12
N ILE A 14 -4.87 3.47 4.52
CA ILE A 14 -4.86 2.08 4.96
C ILE A 14 -4.41 1.94 6.42
N ASN A 15 -3.28 2.54 6.77
CA ASN A 15 -2.72 2.39 8.12
C ASN A 15 -3.48 3.20 9.17
N ASP A 16 -3.81 4.46 8.87
CA ASP A 16 -4.33 5.39 9.87
C ASP A 16 -5.85 5.34 10.03
N HIS A 17 -6.56 4.76 9.06
CA HIS A 17 -8.01 4.63 9.11
C HIS A 17 -8.44 3.16 9.02
N ILE A 18 -8.09 2.45 7.94
CA ILE A 18 -8.62 1.09 7.72
C ILE A 18 -8.13 0.12 8.79
N HIS A 19 -6.83 0.11 9.12
CA HIS A 19 -6.29 -0.75 10.18
C HIS A 19 -6.81 -0.37 11.57
N VAL A 20 -7.12 0.92 11.80
CA VAL A 20 -7.76 1.36 13.05
C VAL A 20 -9.18 0.81 13.18
N GLU A 21 -9.99 0.91 12.13
CA GLU A 21 -11.35 0.36 12.13
C GLU A 21 -11.37 -1.17 12.19
N VAL A 22 -10.45 -1.85 11.48
CA VAL A 22 -10.32 -3.31 11.54
C VAL A 22 -9.96 -3.76 12.96
N ARG A 23 -9.04 -3.06 13.64
CA ARG A 23 -8.66 -3.40 15.03
C ARG A 23 -9.79 -3.18 16.03
N LYS A 24 -10.71 -2.24 15.80
CA LYS A 24 -11.91 -2.09 16.64
C LYS A 24 -12.84 -3.30 16.53
N LEU A 25 -12.97 -3.88 15.33
CA LEU A 25 -13.82 -5.05 15.09
C LEU A 25 -13.13 -6.36 15.48
N TYR A 26 -11.81 -6.43 15.30
CA TYR A 26 -10.97 -7.59 15.56
C TYR A 26 -9.72 -7.17 16.33
N PRO A 27 -9.81 -7.01 17.67
CA PRO A 27 -8.68 -6.53 18.49
C PRO A 27 -7.43 -7.41 18.41
N GLU A 28 -7.62 -8.72 18.21
CA GLU A 28 -6.57 -9.72 18.11
C GLU A 28 -5.95 -9.81 16.70
N ALA A 29 -6.37 -8.95 15.76
CA ALA A 29 -5.82 -8.97 14.40
C ALA A 29 -4.38 -8.44 14.38
N GLU A 30 -3.44 -9.30 13.97
CA GLU A 30 -2.10 -8.89 13.58
C GLU A 30 -2.15 -8.24 12.19
N LEU A 31 -1.99 -6.91 12.16
CA LEU A 31 -2.03 -6.13 10.93
C LEU A 31 -0.62 -5.72 10.51
N PRO A 32 -0.31 -5.73 9.21
CA PRO A 32 0.95 -5.17 8.73
C PRO A 32 0.97 -3.66 8.96
N ARG A 33 2.16 -3.09 8.98
CA ARG A 33 2.35 -1.64 8.88
C ARG A 33 2.47 -1.28 7.40
N ILE A 34 1.69 -0.27 6.99
CA ILE A 34 1.78 0.29 5.64
C ILE A 34 2.06 1.79 5.79
N ALA A 35 3.23 2.24 5.37
CA ALA A 35 3.58 3.66 5.38
C ALA A 35 3.65 4.16 3.95
N THR A 36 3.13 5.37 3.72
CA THR A 36 3.19 6.00 2.40
C THR A 36 3.99 7.28 2.45
N ARG A 37 4.85 7.53 1.46
CA ARG A 37 5.63 8.75 1.31
C ARG A 37 5.43 9.33 -0.08
N LYS A 38 4.92 10.56 -0.17
CA LYS A 38 4.81 11.27 -1.45
C LYS A 38 6.21 11.70 -1.91
N ILE A 39 6.67 11.18 -3.05
CA ILE A 39 7.98 11.51 -3.63
C ILE A 39 7.85 12.68 -4.60
N GLY A 40 6.69 12.81 -5.26
CA GLY A 40 6.41 13.90 -6.19
C GLY A 40 4.92 14.01 -6.51
N ALA A 41 4.58 14.79 -7.55
CA ALA A 41 3.19 14.98 -7.96
C ALA A 41 2.52 13.67 -8.46
N HIS A 42 3.31 12.76 -9.05
CA HIS A 42 2.84 11.52 -9.67
C HIS A 42 3.51 10.27 -9.10
N GLN A 43 4.20 10.40 -7.96
CA GLN A 43 4.95 9.31 -7.36
C GLN A 43 4.62 9.15 -5.89
N LEU A 44 4.30 7.91 -5.52
CA LEU A 44 4.05 7.49 -4.15
C LEU A 44 4.93 6.30 -3.84
N GLU A 45 5.69 6.40 -2.75
CA GLU A 45 6.36 5.25 -2.19
C GLU A 45 5.45 4.61 -1.13
N VAL A 46 5.33 3.28 -1.16
CA VAL A 46 4.59 2.48 -0.20
C VAL A 46 5.56 1.50 0.45
N VAL A 47 5.72 1.60 1.77
CA VAL A 47 6.55 0.70 2.57
C VAL A 47 5.62 -0.25 3.32
N TYR A 48 5.74 -1.53 2.99
CA TYR A 48 5.08 -2.63 3.69
C TYR A 48 6.03 -3.26 4.69
N GLU A 49 5.54 -3.56 5.89
CA GLU A 49 6.27 -4.28 6.93
C GLU A 49 5.32 -5.16 7.76
N SER A 50 5.70 -6.39 8.06
CA SER A 50 4.89 -7.33 8.83
C SER A 50 5.74 -8.41 9.48
N GLU A 51 5.23 -9.01 10.56
CA GLU A 51 5.77 -10.25 11.12
C GLU A 51 5.56 -11.46 10.20
N ARG A 52 4.61 -11.38 9.26
CA ARG A 52 4.32 -12.44 8.28
C ARG A 52 4.91 -12.09 6.91
N PRO A 53 5.46 -13.05 6.15
CA PRO A 53 6.14 -12.79 4.88
C PRO A 53 5.16 -12.60 3.71
N PHE A 54 4.29 -11.58 3.79
CA PHE A 54 3.21 -11.33 2.82
C PHE A 54 3.44 -10.11 1.93
N ALA A 55 4.70 -9.72 1.68
CA ALA A 55 5.00 -8.62 0.75
C ALA A 55 4.46 -8.84 -0.66
N ASP A 56 4.43 -10.09 -1.16
CA ASP A 56 3.86 -10.41 -2.48
C ASP A 56 2.34 -10.26 -2.49
N PHE A 57 1.68 -10.61 -1.38
CA PHE A 57 0.25 -10.37 -1.23
C PHE A 57 -0.06 -8.87 -1.17
N ALA A 58 0.77 -8.08 -0.46
CA ALA A 58 0.63 -6.64 -0.42
C ALA A 58 0.78 -6.01 -1.83
N ALA A 59 1.70 -6.52 -2.66
CA ALA A 59 1.82 -6.09 -4.05
C ALA A 59 0.53 -6.37 -4.84
N GLY A 60 -0.04 -7.57 -4.70
CA GLY A 60 -1.32 -7.93 -5.34
C GLY A 60 -2.49 -7.06 -4.88
N LEU A 61 -2.53 -6.65 -3.60
CA LEU A 61 -3.54 -5.71 -3.10
C LEU A 61 -3.38 -4.31 -3.70
N ILE A 62 -2.14 -3.84 -3.87
CA ILE A 62 -1.84 -2.57 -4.53
C ILE A 62 -2.32 -2.62 -5.98
N ASP A 63 -1.99 -3.68 -6.72
CA ASP A 63 -2.45 -3.87 -8.10
C ASP A 63 -3.99 -3.93 -8.18
N GLY A 64 -4.63 -4.63 -7.25
CA GLY A 64 -6.08 -4.69 -7.15
C GLY A 64 -6.72 -3.31 -6.90
N ALA A 65 -6.10 -2.48 -6.05
CA ALA A 65 -6.55 -1.11 -5.82
C ALA A 65 -6.41 -0.25 -7.08
N ILE A 66 -5.27 -0.33 -7.77
CA ILE A 66 -5.04 0.39 -9.03
C ILE A 66 -6.11 0.05 -10.06
N HIS A 67 -6.41 -1.24 -10.24
CA HIS A 67 -7.49 -1.69 -11.12
C HIS A 67 -8.88 -1.21 -10.69
N HIS A 68 -9.16 -1.20 -9.38
CA HIS A 68 -10.45 -0.72 -8.86
C HIS A 68 -10.71 0.75 -9.19
N PHE A 69 -9.69 1.60 -9.07
CA PHE A 69 -9.79 3.02 -9.41
C PHE A 69 -9.65 3.32 -10.91
N GLY A 70 -9.34 2.31 -11.74
CA GLY A 70 -9.18 2.48 -13.19
C GLY A 70 -7.99 3.39 -13.57
N GLU A 71 -6.99 3.49 -12.71
CA GLU A 71 -5.82 4.34 -12.93
C GLU A 71 -4.67 3.60 -13.63
N THR A 72 -3.89 4.32 -14.44
CA THR A 72 -2.65 3.79 -15.01
C THR A 72 -1.48 4.14 -14.10
N ILE A 73 -1.12 3.20 -13.21
CA ILE A 73 0.01 3.31 -12.29
C ILE A 73 0.95 2.12 -12.51
N THR A 74 2.23 2.38 -12.67
CA THR A 74 3.26 1.33 -12.66
C THR A 74 3.76 1.10 -11.24
N VAL A 75 3.91 -0.16 -10.85
CA VAL A 75 4.45 -0.56 -9.53
C VAL A 75 5.85 -1.16 -9.72
N GLU A 76 6.85 -0.56 -9.07
CA GLU A 76 8.21 -1.08 -9.01
C GLU A 76 8.55 -1.50 -7.58
N ARG A 77 8.97 -2.75 -7.36
CA ARG A 77 9.55 -3.16 -6.07
C ARG A 77 11.02 -2.75 -6.04
N LEU A 78 11.39 -1.88 -5.11
CA LEU A 78 12.78 -1.45 -4.93
C LEU A 78 13.61 -2.57 -4.30
N ALA A 79 14.86 -2.71 -4.75
CA ALA A 79 15.78 -3.71 -4.20
C ALA A 79 16.01 -3.47 -2.70
N THR A 80 15.88 -4.53 -1.91
CA THR A 80 16.22 -4.56 -0.49
C THR A 80 17.33 -5.56 -0.25
N THR A 81 18.18 -5.31 0.75
CA THR A 81 19.19 -6.26 1.22
C THR A 81 18.59 -7.33 2.14
N GLU A 82 17.33 -7.17 2.55
CA GLU A 82 16.65 -8.13 3.43
C GLU A 82 16.06 -9.29 2.62
N PRO A 83 16.45 -10.54 2.89
CA PRO A 83 15.96 -11.71 2.13
C PRO A 83 14.53 -12.12 2.51
N ALA A 84 13.94 -11.52 3.55
CA ALA A 84 12.63 -11.89 4.06
C ALA A 84 11.51 -11.05 3.42
N ASN A 85 10.48 -11.71 2.88
CA ASN A 85 9.25 -11.09 2.34
C ASN A 85 8.36 -10.42 3.42
N ASN A 86 8.91 -10.14 4.58
CA ASN A 86 8.32 -9.42 5.69
C ASN A 86 8.29 -7.91 5.45
N ARG A 87 9.21 -7.41 4.60
CA ARG A 87 9.32 -5.99 4.28
C ARG A 87 9.54 -5.78 2.80
N ALA A 88 8.86 -4.80 2.21
CA ALA A 88 9.09 -4.39 0.84
C ALA A 88 8.75 -2.91 0.65
N THR A 89 9.50 -2.27 -0.24
CA THR A 89 9.22 -0.90 -0.67
C THR A 89 8.78 -0.93 -2.13
N PHE A 90 7.64 -0.31 -2.40
CA PHE A 90 7.06 -0.19 -3.73
C PHE A 90 7.06 1.28 -4.14
N LEU A 91 7.63 1.59 -5.29
CA LEU A 91 7.51 2.89 -5.93
C LEU A 91 6.40 2.83 -6.97
N LEU A 92 5.33 3.59 -6.73
CA LEU A 92 4.21 3.73 -7.63
C LEU A 92 4.41 5.00 -8.44
N THR A 93 4.32 4.88 -9.77
CA THR A 93 4.40 6.03 -10.69
C THR A 93 3.14 6.10 -11.55
N ARG A 94 2.36 7.17 -11.39
CA ARG A 94 1.17 7.43 -12.19
C ARG A 94 1.57 7.95 -13.57
N SER A 95 1.04 7.35 -14.63
CA SER A 95 1.23 7.84 -16.00
C SER A 95 0.60 9.24 -16.15
N ARG A 96 1.22 10.10 -16.95
CA ARG A 96 0.61 11.39 -17.30
C ARG A 96 -0.53 11.15 -18.28
N SER A 97 -1.72 11.62 -17.95
CA SER A 97 -2.85 11.78 -18.86
C SER A 97 -2.58 12.87 -19.89
#